data_AF-A0A3N5ABW2-F1
#
_entry.id   AF-A0A3N5ABW2-F1
#
_cell.length_a   1.000
_cell.length_b   1.000
_cell.length_c   1.000
_cell.angle_alpha   90.00
_cell.angle_beta   90.00
_cell.angle_gamma   90.00
#
_symmetry.space_group_name_H-M   'P 1'
#
loop_
_entity.id
_entity.type
_entity.pdbx_description
1 polymer ?
#
loop_
_entity_poly.entity_id
_entity_poly.type
_entity_poly.pdbx_seq_one_letter_code
_entity_poly.pdbx_strand_id
1 'polypeptide(L)'
;MVRTTAEPPARPAVRAPTRLSRWVLLCAGAEAVGMTAAAGAARAATALAPRRTALAWGLVVAAGLGLLMGGVLGAAQAGALRGTVARPWRWVGVSAVAWTPAMVVIFAGATAAPAAWSDLADVALGACTGALAGAVLGAVSGVLVPVLGRVQD
;
A
#
# COMPACT_ATOMS: atom_id res chain seq x y z
N MET A 1 9.23 -48.66 -43.03
CA MET A 1 8.22 -48.06 -42.13
C MET A 1 8.95 -47.23 -41.07
N VAL A 2 9.02 -45.92 -41.25
CA VAL A 2 9.74 -45.00 -40.33
C VAL A 2 8.72 -44.44 -39.34
N ARG A 3 8.92 -44.68 -38.04
CA ARG A 3 8.16 -44.02 -36.96
C ARG A 3 8.71 -42.61 -36.79
N THR A 4 7.92 -41.61 -37.17
CA THR A 4 8.12 -40.22 -36.77
C THR A 4 7.76 -40.07 -35.29
N THR A 5 8.76 -39.85 -34.44
CA THR A 5 8.57 -39.42 -33.06
C THR A 5 8.19 -37.95 -33.06
N ALA A 6 6.93 -37.64 -32.72
CA ALA A 6 6.46 -36.28 -32.52
C ALA A 6 7.14 -35.69 -31.27
N GLU A 7 7.85 -34.57 -31.45
CA GLU A 7 8.46 -33.80 -30.37
C GLU A 7 7.34 -33.12 -29.54
N PRO A 8 7.38 -33.21 -28.20
CA PRO A 8 6.38 -32.57 -27.36
C PRO A 8 6.48 -31.03 -27.46
N PRO A 9 5.35 -30.29 -27.43
CA PRO A 9 5.36 -28.85 -27.55
C PRO A 9 6.16 -28.20 -26.40
N ALA A 10 7.07 -27.30 -26.77
CA ALA A 10 7.89 -26.52 -25.84
C ALA A 10 7.01 -25.83 -24.77
N ARG A 11 7.38 -25.97 -23.50
CA ARG A 11 6.73 -25.26 -22.39
C ARG A 11 6.80 -23.75 -22.67
N PRO A 12 5.72 -22.99 -22.43
CA PRO A 12 5.75 -21.55 -22.63
C PRO A 12 6.85 -20.95 -21.75
N ALA A 13 7.79 -20.26 -22.39
CA ALA A 13 8.82 -19.49 -21.71
C ALA A 13 8.16 -18.57 -20.69
N VAL A 14 8.65 -18.59 -19.45
CA VAL A 14 8.26 -17.65 -18.40
C VAL A 14 8.45 -16.25 -18.97
N ARG A 15 7.35 -15.58 -19.32
CA ARG A 15 7.40 -14.23 -19.91
C ARG A 15 8.15 -13.34 -18.92
N ALA A 16 9.14 -12.61 -19.41
CA ALA A 16 9.78 -11.56 -18.63
C ALA A 16 8.69 -10.64 -18.04
N PRO A 17 8.80 -10.23 -16.76
CA PRO A 17 7.77 -9.42 -16.12
C PRO A 17 7.54 -8.15 -16.93
N THR A 18 6.26 -7.88 -17.27
CA THR A 18 5.89 -6.66 -17.97
C THR A 18 6.25 -5.42 -17.13
N ARG A 19 6.50 -4.26 -17.76
CA ARG A 19 6.78 -3.00 -17.04
C ARG A 19 5.72 -2.69 -15.97
N LEU A 20 4.46 -3.02 -16.25
CA LEU A 20 3.35 -2.92 -15.30
C LEU A 20 3.54 -3.81 -14.07
N SER A 21 3.88 -5.10 -14.26
CA SER A 21 4.11 -6.04 -13.14
C SER A 21 5.23 -5.56 -12.23
N ARG A 22 6.33 -5.05 -12.80
CA ARG A 22 7.44 -4.49 -12.02
C ARG A 22 7.01 -3.25 -11.24
N TRP A 23 6.19 -2.39 -11.83
CA TRP A 23 5.65 -1.21 -11.16
C TRP A 23 4.70 -1.57 -10.02
N VAL A 24 3.80 -2.54 -10.23
CA VAL A 24 2.90 -3.04 -9.17
C VAL A 24 3.71 -3.61 -8.00
N LEU A 25 4.76 -4.39 -8.27
CA LEU A 25 5.62 -4.93 -7.21
C LEU A 25 6.36 -3.83 -6.43
N LEU A 26 6.84 -2.78 -7.12
CA LEU A 26 7.45 -1.63 -6.47
C LEU A 26 6.43 -0.89 -5.58
N CYS A 27 5.19 -0.74 -6.04
CA CYS A 27 4.15 -0.10 -5.26
C CYS A 27 3.78 -0.93 -4.03
N ALA A 28 3.49 -2.22 -4.22
CA ALA A 28 3.17 -3.13 -3.13
C ALA A 28 4.31 -3.19 -2.08
N GLY A 29 5.57 -3.19 -2.52
CA GLY A 29 6.73 -3.15 -1.61
C GLY A 29 6.81 -1.85 -0.81
N ALA A 30 6.70 -0.70 -1.48
CA ALA A 30 6.66 0.62 -0.85
C ALA A 30 5.52 0.73 0.18
N GLU A 31 4.35 0.23 -0.17
CA GLU A 31 3.17 0.24 0.68
C GLU A 31 3.29 -0.68 1.89
N ALA A 32 3.83 -1.89 1.71
CA ALA A 32 4.08 -2.83 2.80
C ALA A 32 5.06 -2.26 3.84
N VAL A 33 6.13 -1.61 3.38
CA VAL A 33 7.10 -0.91 4.25
C VAL A 33 6.41 0.23 5.00
N GLY A 34 5.64 1.06 4.29
CA GLY A 34 4.88 2.14 4.90
C GLY A 34 3.89 1.66 5.96
N MET A 35 3.16 0.57 5.69
CA MET A 35 2.16 0.01 6.60
C MET A 35 2.81 -0.55 7.86
N THR A 36 3.97 -1.20 7.72
CA THR A 36 4.74 -1.73 8.85
C THR A 36 5.24 -0.60 9.75
N ALA A 37 5.81 0.46 9.15
CA ALA A 37 6.27 1.62 9.90
C ALA A 37 5.11 2.35 10.62
N ALA A 38 3.98 2.52 9.92
CA ALA A 38 2.76 3.12 10.46
C ALA A 38 2.19 2.34 11.65
N ALA A 39 2.10 1.01 11.52
CA ALA A 39 1.61 0.15 12.60
C ALA A 39 2.52 0.24 13.84
N GLY A 40 3.85 0.24 13.64
CA GLY A 40 4.81 0.43 14.72
C GLY A 40 4.65 1.78 15.41
N ALA A 41 4.52 2.86 14.64
CA ALA A 41 4.30 4.21 15.17
C ALA A 41 2.97 4.30 15.94
N ALA A 42 1.89 3.70 15.43
CA ALA A 42 0.59 3.67 16.11
C ALA A 42 0.69 2.95 17.46
N ARG A 43 1.36 1.80 17.52
CA ARG A 43 1.57 1.06 18.77
C ARG A 43 2.41 1.84 19.78
N ALA A 44 3.50 2.46 19.34
CA ALA A 44 4.32 3.33 20.19
C ALA A 44 3.50 4.53 20.72
N ALA A 45 2.69 5.17 19.87
CA ALA A 45 1.82 6.27 20.29
C ALA A 45 0.78 5.82 21.32
N THR A 46 0.18 4.63 21.15
CA THR A 46 -0.76 4.09 22.16
C THR A 46 -0.11 3.77 23.50
N ALA A 47 1.17 3.41 23.52
CA ALA A 47 1.91 3.13 24.75
C ALA A 47 2.23 4.42 25.54
N LEU A 48 2.31 5.57 24.87
CA LEU A 48 2.75 6.85 25.44
C LEU A 48 1.61 7.83 25.75
N ALA A 49 0.38 7.59 25.27
CA ALA A 49 -0.71 8.58 25.31
C ALA A 49 -1.77 8.33 26.42
N PRO A 50 -2.18 9.36 27.19
CA PRO A 50 -3.33 9.28 28.12
C PRO A 50 -4.67 9.04 27.41
N ARG A 51 -5.50 8.13 27.94
CA ARG A 51 -6.77 7.63 27.33
C ARG A 51 -7.82 8.68 26.94
N ARG A 52 -7.85 9.87 27.54
CA ARG A 52 -8.98 10.83 27.41
C ARG A 52 -8.89 11.84 26.26
N THR A 53 -7.72 11.99 25.64
CA THR A 53 -7.50 12.86 24.45
C THR A 53 -7.10 12.07 23.20
N ALA A 54 -7.04 10.74 23.30
CA ALA A 54 -6.31 9.87 22.38
C ALA A 54 -6.92 9.70 20.98
N LEU A 55 -8.26 9.76 20.84
CA LEU A 55 -8.89 9.40 19.57
C LEU A 55 -8.87 10.55 18.56
N ALA A 56 -9.33 11.73 18.92
CA ALA A 56 -9.37 12.88 18.01
C ALA A 56 -7.95 13.32 17.60
N TRP A 57 -7.03 13.44 18.57
CA TRP A 57 -5.62 13.74 18.27
C TRP A 57 -4.93 12.60 17.53
N GLY A 58 -5.22 11.34 17.88
CA GLY A 58 -4.70 10.17 17.16
C GLY A 58 -5.11 10.15 15.70
N LEU A 59 -6.35 10.54 15.38
CA LEU A 59 -6.85 10.64 14.01
C LEU A 59 -6.21 11.80 13.24
N VAL A 60 -5.97 12.95 13.88
CA VAL A 60 -5.25 14.09 13.26
C VAL A 60 -3.80 13.71 12.96
N VAL A 61 -3.12 13.06 13.91
CA VAL A 61 -1.76 12.57 13.73
C VAL A 61 -1.71 11.50 12.63
N ALA A 62 -2.67 10.56 12.62
CA ALA A 62 -2.78 9.54 11.59
C ALA A 62 -2.99 10.17 10.20
N ALA A 63 -3.89 11.15 10.07
CA ALA A 63 -4.11 11.84 8.81
C ALA A 63 -2.85 12.60 8.35
N GLY A 64 -2.16 13.30 9.25
CA GLY A 64 -0.90 13.99 8.96
C GLY A 64 0.21 13.03 8.52
N LEU A 65 0.36 11.89 9.21
CA LEU A 65 1.31 10.84 8.82
C LEU A 65 0.95 10.22 7.47
N GLY A 66 -0.34 10.00 7.21
CA GLY A 66 -0.82 9.51 5.91
C GLY A 66 -0.43 10.43 4.77
N LEU A 67 -0.67 11.74 4.93
CA LEU A 67 -0.25 12.74 3.94
C LEU A 67 1.27 12.74 3.71
N LEU A 68 2.05 12.70 4.79
CA LEU A 68 3.50 12.70 4.73
C LEU A 68 4.05 11.45 4.04
N MET A 69 3.65 10.26 4.51
CA MET A 69 4.11 8.98 3.98
C MET A 69 3.64 8.78 2.55
N GLY A 70 2.39 9.12 2.23
CA GLY A 70 1.88 9.07 0.87
C GLY A 70 2.60 10.04 -0.08
N GLY A 71 2.99 11.22 0.41
CA GLY A 71 3.83 12.14 -0.36
C GLY A 71 5.22 11.58 -0.65
N VAL A 72 5.90 11.01 0.36
CA VAL A 72 7.25 10.44 0.21
C VAL A 72 7.24 9.22 -0.72
N LEU A 73 6.34 8.27 -0.46
CA LEU A 73 6.21 7.05 -1.27
C LEU A 73 5.74 7.38 -2.69
N GLY A 74 4.78 8.29 -2.81
CA GLY A 74 4.28 8.78 -4.09
C GLY A 74 5.36 9.50 -4.90
N ALA A 75 6.28 10.24 -4.26
CA ALA A 75 7.41 10.86 -4.94
C ALA A 75 8.40 9.81 -5.47
N ALA A 76 8.69 8.77 -4.67
CA ALA A 76 9.53 7.66 -5.11
C ALA A 76 8.91 6.90 -6.30
N GLN A 77 7.60 6.62 -6.24
CA GLN A 77 6.84 5.96 -7.30
C GLN A 77 6.68 6.84 -8.55
N ALA A 78 6.54 8.16 -8.40
CA ALA A 78 6.47 9.11 -9.51
C ALA A 78 7.76 9.08 -10.36
N GLY A 79 8.91 8.83 -9.74
CA GLY A 79 10.17 8.59 -10.45
C GLY A 79 10.09 7.39 -11.41
N ALA A 80 9.41 6.31 -11.00
CA ALA A 80 9.20 5.13 -11.85
C ALA A 80 8.13 5.33 -12.94
N LEU A 81 7.21 6.29 -12.76
CA LEU A 81 6.18 6.67 -13.74
C LEU A 81 6.68 7.65 -14.82
N ARG A 82 7.88 8.22 -14.65
CA ARG A 82 8.47 9.14 -15.64
C ARG A 82 8.63 8.44 -16.98
N GLY A 83 8.02 9.00 -18.03
CA GLY A 83 8.06 8.48 -19.39
C GLY A 83 6.97 7.46 -19.73
N THR A 84 6.01 7.21 -18.83
CA THR A 84 4.85 6.32 -19.08
C THR A 84 3.52 7.07 -19.06
N VAL A 85 3.44 8.14 -18.26
CA VAL A 85 2.23 8.96 -18.13
C VAL A 85 2.57 10.43 -18.33
N ALA A 86 1.59 11.21 -18.80
CA ALA A 86 1.79 12.62 -19.09
C ALA A 86 2.14 13.48 -17.85
N ARG A 87 1.65 13.09 -16.66
CA ARG A 87 1.82 13.89 -15.42
C ARG A 87 2.21 13.00 -14.24
N PRO A 88 3.42 12.42 -14.21
CA PRO A 88 3.84 11.47 -13.17
C PRO A 88 3.83 12.09 -11.77
N TRP A 89 4.09 13.39 -11.65
CA TRP A 89 4.09 14.10 -10.36
C TRP A 89 2.72 14.23 -9.70
N ARG A 90 1.62 14.09 -10.46
CA ARG A 90 0.28 14.06 -9.87
C ARG A 90 0.08 12.80 -9.01
N TRP A 91 0.88 11.76 -9.22
CA TRP A 91 0.88 10.56 -8.40
C TRP A 91 1.23 10.83 -6.93
N VAL A 92 2.00 11.87 -6.65
CA VAL A 92 2.32 12.30 -5.27
C VAL A 92 1.04 12.70 -4.53
N GLY A 93 0.20 13.53 -5.17
CA GLY A 93 -1.07 13.95 -4.60
C GLY A 93 -2.06 12.79 -4.45
N VAL A 94 -2.13 11.91 -5.45
CA VAL A 94 -2.95 10.68 -5.39
C VAL A 94 -2.53 9.81 -4.21
N SER A 95 -1.22 9.58 -4.06
CA SER A 95 -0.66 8.74 -3.00
C SER A 95 -0.92 9.37 -1.62
N ALA A 96 -0.73 10.68 -1.46
CA ALA A 96 -1.03 11.38 -0.21
C ALA A 96 -2.51 11.28 0.20
N VAL A 97 -3.41 11.49 -0.76
CA VAL A 97 -4.86 11.35 -0.52
C VAL A 97 -5.23 9.92 -0.17
N ALA A 98 -4.69 8.94 -0.88
CA ALA A 98 -5.00 7.52 -0.64
C ALA A 98 -4.46 7.02 0.70
N TRP A 99 -3.28 7.49 1.12
CA TRP A 99 -2.67 7.12 2.39
C TRP A 99 -3.41 7.68 3.61
N THR A 100 -4.12 8.80 3.46
CA THR A 100 -4.84 9.44 4.57
C THR A 100 -5.89 8.52 5.21
N PRO A 101 -6.88 7.97 4.48
CA PRO A 101 -7.84 7.02 5.05
C PRO A 101 -7.21 5.67 5.39
N ALA A 102 -6.18 5.22 4.66
CA ALA A 102 -5.46 3.99 5.02
C ALA A 102 -4.81 4.10 6.40
N MET A 103 -4.20 5.25 6.72
CA MET A 103 -3.58 5.49 8.02
C MET A 103 -4.60 5.52 9.16
N VAL A 104 -5.80 6.03 8.91
CA VAL A 104 -6.92 5.98 9.87
C VAL A 104 -7.31 4.53 10.18
N VAL A 105 -7.40 3.68 9.17
CA VAL A 105 -7.70 2.24 9.36
C VAL A 105 -6.60 1.56 10.17
N ILE A 106 -5.33 1.83 9.89
CA ILE A 106 -4.19 1.26 10.61
C ILE A 106 -4.23 1.66 12.09
N PHE A 107 -4.45 2.94 12.38
CA PHE A 107 -4.54 3.43 13.76
C PHE A 107 -5.75 2.84 14.49
N ALA A 108 -6.91 2.73 13.83
CA ALA A 108 -8.10 2.13 14.41
C ALA A 108 -7.91 0.64 14.74
N GLY A 109 -7.26 -0.12 13.85
CA GLY A 109 -6.93 -1.53 14.12
C GLY A 109 -5.90 -1.67 15.24
N ALA A 110 -4.91 -0.78 15.32
CA ALA A 110 -3.90 -0.80 16.37
C ALA A 110 -4.48 -0.50 17.76
N THR A 111 -5.54 0.31 17.85
CA THR A 111 -6.22 0.64 19.11
C THR A 111 -7.29 -0.35 19.52
N ALA A 112 -7.76 -1.20 18.60
CA ALA A 112 -8.82 -2.18 18.87
C ALA A 112 -8.35 -3.40 19.69
N ALA A 113 -7.05 -3.69 19.71
CA ALA A 113 -6.46 -4.84 20.42
C ALA A 113 -6.47 -4.65 21.95
N PRO A 114 -7.24 -5.45 22.72
CA PRO A 114 -7.19 -5.46 24.18
C PRO A 114 -5.94 -6.19 24.68
N ALA A 115 -5.41 -5.76 25.83
CA ALA A 115 -4.20 -6.34 26.44
C ALA A 115 -4.31 -7.83 26.86
N ALA A 116 -5.49 -8.44 26.75
CA ALA A 116 -5.76 -9.83 27.14
C ALA A 116 -5.74 -10.82 25.96
N TRP A 117 -5.46 -10.34 24.74
CA TRP A 117 -5.42 -11.20 23.55
C TRP A 117 -4.14 -12.02 23.47
N SER A 118 -4.21 -13.18 22.79
CA SER A 118 -3.03 -13.96 22.45
C SER A 118 -2.27 -13.33 21.29
N ASP A 119 -0.96 -13.58 21.23
CA ASP A 119 -0.10 -13.09 20.13
C ASP A 119 -0.67 -13.44 18.74
N LEU A 120 -1.28 -14.62 18.60
CA LEU A 120 -1.90 -15.06 17.35
C LEU A 120 -3.12 -14.21 16.97
N ALA A 121 -3.95 -13.83 17.95
CA ALA A 121 -5.11 -12.98 17.72
C ALA A 121 -4.69 -11.55 17.34
N ASP A 122 -3.62 -11.04 17.95
CA ASP A 122 -3.01 -9.75 17.61
C ASP A 122 -2.41 -9.75 16.20
N VAL A 123 -1.71 -10.81 15.82
CA VAL A 123 -1.19 -11.00 14.45
C VAL A 123 -2.33 -11.08 13.44
N ALA A 124 -3.38 -11.84 13.74
CA ALA A 124 -4.54 -11.97 12.86
C ALA A 124 -5.26 -10.62 12.66
N LEU A 125 -5.47 -9.86 13.73
CA LEU A 125 -6.06 -8.52 13.65
C LEU A 125 -5.16 -7.57 12.84
N GLY A 126 -3.85 -7.61 13.08
CA GLY A 126 -2.87 -6.84 12.30
C GLY A 126 -2.94 -7.15 10.81
N ALA A 127 -3.01 -8.43 10.45
CA ALA A 127 -3.15 -8.86 9.06
C ALA A 127 -4.47 -8.41 8.44
N CYS A 128 -5.60 -8.56 9.14
CA CYS A 128 -6.90 -8.07 8.68
C CYS A 128 -6.92 -6.55 8.51
N THR A 129 -6.32 -5.81 9.44
CA THR A 129 -6.21 -4.35 9.37
C THR A 129 -5.35 -3.93 8.19
N GLY A 130 -4.21 -4.57 7.96
CA GLY A 130 -3.35 -4.31 6.82
C GLY A 130 -4.03 -4.60 5.49
N ALA A 131 -4.75 -5.72 5.38
CA ALA A 131 -5.51 -6.06 4.18
C ALA A 131 -6.61 -5.02 3.89
N LEU A 132 -7.34 -4.58 4.92
CA LEU A 132 -8.36 -3.54 4.79
C LEU A 132 -7.76 -2.19 4.39
N ALA A 133 -6.66 -1.79 5.02
CA ALA A 133 -5.95 -0.55 4.70
C ALA A 133 -5.42 -0.57 3.26
N GLY A 134 -4.85 -1.68 2.81
CA GLY A 134 -4.40 -1.88 1.43
C GLY A 134 -5.55 -1.83 0.42
N ALA A 135 -6.72 -2.41 0.76
CA ALA A 135 -7.90 -2.32 -0.10
C ALA A 135 -8.42 -0.88 -0.23
N VAL A 136 -8.47 -0.13 0.88
CA VAL A 136 -8.83 1.30 0.88
C VAL A 136 -7.84 2.11 0.04
N LEU A 137 -6.54 1.90 0.25
CA LEU A 137 -5.47 2.56 -0.50
C LEU A 137 -5.60 2.30 -2.01
N GLY A 138 -5.79 1.03 -2.40
CA GLY A 138 -5.96 0.62 -3.79
C GLY A 138 -7.22 1.20 -4.42
N ALA A 139 -8.34 1.22 -3.70
CA ALA A 139 -9.60 1.78 -4.19
C ALA A 139 -9.49 3.30 -4.43
N VAL A 140 -8.96 4.05 -3.45
CA VAL A 140 -8.78 5.51 -3.59
C VAL A 140 -7.79 5.83 -4.70
N SER A 141 -6.68 5.09 -4.78
CA SER A 141 -5.70 5.27 -5.85
C SER A 141 -6.31 4.99 -7.21
N GLY A 142 -7.05 3.88 -7.37
CA GLY A 142 -7.71 3.49 -8.62
C GLY A 142 -8.72 4.52 -9.12
N VAL A 143 -9.51 5.12 -8.22
CA VAL A 143 -10.45 6.20 -8.56
C VAL A 143 -9.72 7.45 -9.05
N LEU A 144 -8.51 7.71 -8.54
CA LEU A 144 -7.74 8.92 -8.85
C LEU A 144 -6.72 8.74 -9.99
N VAL A 145 -6.45 7.52 -10.46
CA VAL A 145 -5.57 7.23 -11.61
C VAL A 145 -5.88 8.09 -12.85
N PRO A 146 -7.15 8.36 -13.24
CA PRO A 146 -7.46 9.21 -14.39
C PRO A 146 -6.87 10.63 -14.32
N VAL A 147 -6.52 11.12 -13.12
CA VAL A 147 -5.93 12.45 -12.90
C VAL A 147 -4.52 12.59 -13.51
N LEU A 148 -3.84 11.47 -13.78
CA LEU A 148 -2.50 11.40 -14.35
C LEU A 148 -2.44 11.69 -15.87
N GLY A 149 -3.58 11.66 -16.57
CA GLY A 149 -3.66 11.83 -18.03
C GLY A 149 -3.56 10.51 -18.82
N ARG A 150 -3.57 10.59 -20.15
CA ARG A 150 -3.49 9.39 -21.02
C ARG A 150 -2.12 8.70 -20.89
N VAL A 151 -2.13 7.37 -21.00
CA VAL A 151 -0.93 6.56 -21.19
C VAL A 151 -0.30 6.94 -22.52
N GLN A 152 1.00 7.20 -22.52
CA GLN A 152 1.75 7.47 -23.74
C GLN A 152 2.27 6.12 -24.25
N ASP A 153 1.67 5.61 -25.32
CA ASP A 153 2.11 4.42 -26.04
C ASP A 153 3.33 4.71 -26.92
#